data_AF-A0A2E0EK19-F1
#
_entry.id   AF-A0A2E0EK19-F1
#
_cell.length_a   1.000
_cell.length_b   1.000
_cell.length_c   1.000
_cell.angle_alpha   90.00
_cell.angle_beta   90.00
_cell.angle_gamma   90.00
#
_symmetry.space_group_name_H-M   'P 1'
#
loop_
_entity.id
_entity.type
_entity.pdbx_description
1 polymer ?
#
loop_
_entity_poly.entity_id
_entity_poly.type
_entity_poly.pdbx_seq_one_letter_code
_entity_poly.pdbx_strand_id
1 'polypeptide(L)'
;MENYLSKQKIDTEFLLKSVTEKRCSDQLSEFFRAICEESPEIKSNWEEVSGYIHPNNNVLPIEIYEKEVVPNVSMILDRFEAWDIKTKTDNRFLIQAMVNKIALPLWMIMAICYANIQIQTHVLDNYCKIRVDFDFHEGSPNKWDSYRLHIYTLKKNKVKDFNWREFLDSIVKSSITERSHAKSILETSLVKKADIIRMYQIFEYLMEQSHFESKVAKYFWQYLDEVLTDNCISDYFLTLPRIDPN
;
A
#
# COMPACT_ATOMS: atom_id res chain seq x y z
N MET A 1 -11.24 0.99 -15.85
CA MET A 1 -10.96 -0.47 -15.90
C MET A 1 -12.05 -1.25 -16.63
N GLU A 2 -13.33 -1.12 -16.29
CA GLU A 2 -14.43 -1.76 -17.05
C GLU A 2 -14.43 -1.36 -18.53
N ASN A 3 -14.16 -0.08 -18.83
CA ASN A 3 -14.01 0.39 -20.21
C ASN A 3 -12.74 -0.15 -20.89
N TYR A 4 -11.63 -0.33 -20.16
CA TYR A 4 -10.43 -0.97 -20.71
C TYR A 4 -10.69 -2.45 -21.04
N LEU A 5 -11.29 -3.22 -20.13
CA LEU A 5 -11.67 -4.61 -20.38
C LEU A 5 -12.64 -4.72 -21.56
N SER A 6 -13.64 -3.84 -21.62
CA SER A 6 -14.59 -3.75 -22.73
C SER A 6 -13.90 -3.41 -24.07
N LYS A 7 -12.97 -2.43 -24.09
CA LYS A 7 -12.16 -2.09 -25.28
C LYS A 7 -11.29 -3.24 -25.76
N GLN A 8 -10.81 -4.09 -24.85
CA GLN A 8 -10.04 -5.31 -25.15
C GLN A 8 -10.92 -6.51 -25.52
N LYS A 9 -12.25 -6.36 -25.57
CA LYS A 9 -13.23 -7.46 -25.75
C LYS A 9 -13.11 -8.56 -24.69
N ILE A 10 -12.86 -8.14 -23.46
CA ILE A 10 -12.72 -9.03 -22.31
C ILE A 10 -14.00 -8.91 -21.48
N ASP A 11 -14.83 -9.96 -21.51
CA ASP A 11 -16.15 -9.94 -20.87
C ASP A 11 -16.04 -9.92 -19.34
N THR A 12 -15.16 -10.74 -18.75
CA THR A 12 -15.05 -10.88 -17.28
C THR A 12 -13.66 -11.20 -16.74
N GLU A 13 -12.69 -11.54 -17.59
CA GLU A 13 -11.40 -12.12 -17.19
C GLU A 13 -10.24 -11.73 -18.13
N PHE A 14 -9.19 -11.12 -17.58
CA PHE A 14 -7.91 -10.88 -18.24
C PHE A 14 -6.83 -11.77 -17.62
N LEU A 15 -5.99 -12.37 -18.45
CA LEU A 15 -5.00 -13.34 -18.00
C LEU A 15 -3.70 -13.25 -18.80
N LEU A 16 -2.61 -12.88 -18.12
CA LEU A 16 -1.24 -13.07 -18.58
C LEU A 16 -0.67 -14.33 -17.91
N LYS A 17 -0.21 -15.28 -18.73
CA LYS A 17 0.43 -16.52 -18.27
C LYS A 17 1.88 -16.53 -18.70
N SER A 18 2.76 -16.75 -17.73
CA SER A 18 4.20 -16.94 -17.94
C SER A 18 4.75 -15.85 -18.88
N VAL A 19 4.76 -14.61 -18.39
CA VAL A 19 5.30 -13.43 -19.10
C VAL A 19 6.52 -12.89 -18.36
N THR A 20 7.39 -12.19 -19.08
CA THR A 20 8.57 -11.53 -18.48
C THR A 20 8.16 -10.38 -17.58
N GLU A 21 9.05 -9.98 -16.67
CA GLU A 21 8.85 -8.81 -15.80
C GLU A 21 8.48 -7.57 -16.59
N LYS A 22 9.28 -7.24 -17.62
CA LYS A 22 9.03 -6.11 -18.51
C LYS A 22 7.64 -6.14 -19.13
N ARG A 23 7.20 -7.31 -19.63
CA ARG A 23 5.87 -7.45 -20.23
C ARG A 23 4.76 -7.24 -19.19
N CYS A 24 4.98 -7.69 -17.95
CA CYS A 24 4.05 -7.46 -16.86
C CYS A 24 4.02 -5.98 -16.44
N SER A 25 5.18 -5.33 -16.31
CA SER A 25 5.29 -3.89 -16.00
C SER A 25 4.62 -3.02 -17.06
N ASP A 26 4.85 -3.30 -18.35
CA ASP A 26 4.20 -2.61 -19.47
C ASP A 26 2.66 -2.71 -19.35
N GLN A 27 2.15 -3.91 -19.04
CA GLN A 27 0.71 -4.14 -18.90
C GLN A 27 0.10 -3.38 -17.71
N LEU A 28 0.77 -3.41 -16.54
CA LEU A 28 0.30 -2.67 -15.37
C LEU A 28 0.32 -1.15 -15.62
N SER A 29 1.34 -0.65 -16.33
CA SER A 29 1.44 0.74 -16.76
C SER A 29 0.29 1.13 -17.70
N GLU A 30 -0.08 0.25 -18.64
CA GLU A 30 -1.24 0.47 -19.50
C GLU A 30 -2.56 0.53 -18.73
N PHE A 31 -2.75 -0.34 -17.73
CA PHE A 31 -3.93 -0.27 -16.87
C PHE A 31 -4.01 1.05 -16.12
N PHE A 32 -2.90 1.49 -15.52
CA PHE A 32 -2.85 2.76 -14.80
C PHE A 32 -3.13 3.94 -15.73
N ARG A 33 -2.53 3.98 -16.93
CA ARG A 33 -2.81 5.02 -17.93
C ARG A 33 -4.30 5.06 -18.29
N ALA A 34 -4.92 3.91 -18.52
CA ALA A 34 -6.34 3.85 -18.83
C ALA A 34 -7.23 4.33 -17.66
N ILE A 35 -6.83 4.06 -16.41
CA ILE A 35 -7.50 4.59 -15.22
C ILE A 35 -7.39 6.13 -15.18
N CYS A 36 -6.21 6.68 -15.45
CA CYS A 36 -5.97 8.11 -15.51
C CYS A 36 -6.73 8.81 -16.65
N GLU A 37 -6.90 8.16 -17.80
CA GLU A 37 -7.74 8.66 -18.90
C GLU A 37 -9.22 8.73 -18.51
N GLU A 38 -9.70 7.76 -17.72
CA GLU A 38 -11.08 7.76 -17.21
C GLU A 38 -11.28 8.76 -16.06
N SER A 39 -10.23 9.08 -15.31
CA SER A 39 -10.30 9.87 -14.07
C SER A 39 -9.05 10.74 -13.92
N PRO A 40 -8.99 11.93 -14.55
CA PRO A 40 -7.79 12.78 -14.57
C PRO A 40 -7.28 13.21 -13.19
N GLU A 41 -8.17 13.32 -12.20
CA GLU A 41 -7.83 13.59 -10.80
C GLU A 41 -6.90 12.52 -10.20
N ILE A 42 -7.02 11.25 -10.60
CA ILE A 42 -6.13 10.18 -10.16
C ILE A 42 -4.71 10.46 -10.63
N LYS A 43 -4.56 10.96 -11.87
CA LYS A 43 -3.25 11.32 -12.43
C LYS A 43 -2.62 12.46 -11.63
N SER A 44 -3.36 13.55 -11.41
CA SER A 44 -2.87 14.71 -10.64
C SER A 44 -2.43 14.30 -9.23
N ASN A 45 -3.29 13.57 -8.51
CA ASN A 45 -2.99 13.12 -7.16
C ASN A 45 -1.76 12.21 -7.10
N TRP A 46 -1.58 11.34 -8.09
CA TRP A 46 -0.39 10.49 -8.19
C TRP A 46 0.88 11.29 -8.48
N GLU A 47 0.82 12.23 -9.44
CA GLU A 47 1.98 13.04 -9.85
C GLU A 47 2.53 13.85 -8.66
N GLU A 48 1.66 14.43 -7.84
CA GLU A 48 2.02 15.18 -6.62
C GLU A 48 2.84 14.36 -5.62
N VAL A 49 2.57 13.06 -5.47
CA VAL A 49 3.27 12.21 -4.48
C VAL A 49 4.37 11.35 -5.09
N SER A 50 4.38 11.20 -6.42
CA SER A 50 5.25 10.24 -7.10
C SER A 50 6.73 10.45 -6.84
N GLY A 51 7.18 11.70 -6.61
CA GLY A 51 8.57 12.01 -6.26
C GLY A 51 9.02 11.42 -4.93
N TYR A 52 8.10 11.19 -3.99
CA TYR A 52 8.40 10.69 -2.65
C TYR A 52 8.46 9.16 -2.58
N ILE A 53 7.94 8.48 -3.60
CA ILE A 53 7.92 7.01 -3.68
C ILE A 53 9.25 6.51 -4.25
N HIS A 54 10.25 6.39 -3.38
CA HIS A 54 11.60 5.96 -3.75
C HIS A 54 12.27 5.16 -2.61
N PRO A 55 13.11 4.13 -2.91
CA PRO A 55 13.79 3.35 -1.88
C PRO A 55 14.67 4.18 -0.94
N ASN A 56 15.25 5.25 -1.47
CA ASN A 56 16.14 6.17 -0.74
C ASN A 56 15.39 7.22 0.09
N ASN A 57 14.08 7.42 -0.13
CA ASN A 57 13.34 8.46 0.57
C ASN A 57 12.72 7.95 1.88
N ASN A 58 13.53 7.84 2.93
CA ASN A 58 13.07 7.19 4.17
C ASN A 58 12.13 8.04 5.05
N VAL A 59 11.75 9.26 4.61
CA VAL A 59 10.91 10.18 5.38
C VAL A 59 9.83 10.78 4.46
N LEU A 60 8.60 10.84 4.96
CA LEU A 60 7.48 11.46 4.26
C LEU A 60 7.12 12.81 4.89
N PRO A 61 6.96 13.88 4.11
CA PRO A 61 6.40 15.14 4.60
C PRO A 61 4.99 14.94 5.15
N ILE A 62 4.68 15.66 6.22
CA ILE A 62 3.41 15.54 6.92
C ILE A 62 2.20 15.91 6.04
N GLU A 63 2.36 16.87 5.12
CA GLU A 63 1.31 17.39 4.24
C GLU A 63 0.78 16.34 3.27
N ILE A 64 1.64 15.40 2.87
CA ILE A 64 1.28 14.34 1.93
C ILE A 64 1.14 12.97 2.59
N TYR A 65 1.41 12.87 3.90
CA TYR A 65 1.50 11.60 4.62
C TYR A 65 0.21 10.78 4.48
N GLU A 66 -0.94 11.44 4.64
CA GLU A 66 -2.27 10.85 4.51
C GLU A 66 -2.94 11.12 3.16
N LYS A 67 -2.24 11.73 2.20
CA LYS A 67 -2.80 11.97 0.87
C LYS A 67 -3.16 10.64 0.22
N GLU A 68 -4.42 10.51 -0.16
CA GLU A 68 -4.98 9.29 -0.74
C GLU A 68 -4.73 9.26 -2.26
N VAL A 69 -4.10 8.19 -2.73
CA VAL A 69 -3.77 8.02 -4.15
C VAL A 69 -4.06 6.60 -4.62
N VAL A 70 -4.46 6.46 -5.88
CA VAL A 70 -4.51 5.13 -6.50
C VAL A 70 -3.08 4.76 -6.91
N PRO A 71 -2.55 3.60 -6.49
CA PRO A 71 -1.15 3.27 -6.71
C PRO A 71 -0.84 3.00 -8.19
N ASN A 72 0.19 3.64 -8.75
CA ASN A 72 0.80 3.20 -10.02
C ASN A 72 1.75 2.03 -9.73
N VAL A 73 1.24 0.82 -9.83
CA VAL A 73 1.95 -0.37 -9.32
C VAL A 73 3.19 -0.69 -10.12
N SER A 74 3.20 -0.55 -11.45
CA SER A 74 4.41 -0.78 -12.24
C SER A 74 5.56 0.10 -11.77
N MET A 75 5.30 1.41 -11.61
CA MET A 75 6.29 2.36 -11.13
C MET A 75 6.79 2.00 -9.73
N ILE A 76 5.91 1.57 -8.82
CA ILE A 76 6.31 1.14 -7.48
C ILE A 76 7.25 -0.06 -7.56
N LEU A 77 6.84 -1.12 -8.26
CA LEU A 77 7.61 -2.37 -8.32
C LEU A 77 8.96 -2.17 -9.01
N ASP A 78 9.00 -1.40 -10.10
CA ASP A 78 10.22 -1.10 -10.84
C ASP A 78 11.20 -0.27 -10.00
N ARG A 79 10.71 0.71 -9.22
CA ARG A 79 11.59 1.56 -8.39
C ARG A 79 12.15 0.83 -7.17
N PHE A 80 11.38 -0.09 -6.61
CA PHE A 80 11.77 -0.82 -5.40
C PHE A 80 12.39 -2.19 -5.70
N GLU A 81 12.48 -2.58 -6.97
CA GLU A 81 12.93 -3.91 -7.41
C GLU A 81 12.17 -5.01 -6.64
N ALA A 82 10.85 -4.85 -6.50
CA ALA A 82 10.02 -5.61 -5.56
C ALA A 82 9.14 -6.66 -6.26
N TRP A 83 9.62 -7.24 -7.35
CA TRP A 83 8.85 -8.14 -8.20
C TRP A 83 8.77 -9.59 -7.67
N ASP A 84 9.78 -10.07 -6.94
CA ASP A 84 10.05 -11.50 -6.68
C ASP A 84 10.18 -11.89 -5.19
N ILE A 85 10.79 -11.07 -4.33
CA ILE A 85 11.35 -11.56 -3.05
C ILE A 85 10.46 -11.38 -1.79
N LYS A 86 9.47 -10.47 -1.74
CA LYS A 86 8.80 -10.15 -0.44
C LYS A 86 7.28 -9.98 -0.43
N THR A 87 6.65 -9.89 -1.61
CA THR A 87 5.44 -9.09 -1.75
C THR A 87 4.34 -9.78 -2.56
N LYS A 88 4.32 -11.11 -2.71
CA LYS A 88 3.28 -11.74 -3.55
C LYS A 88 1.86 -11.30 -3.17
N THR A 89 1.57 -11.27 -1.87
CA THR A 89 0.30 -10.79 -1.33
C THR A 89 0.18 -9.26 -1.32
N ASP A 90 1.30 -8.54 -1.12
CA ASP A 90 1.37 -7.07 -1.16
C ASP A 90 1.17 -6.51 -2.58
N ASN A 91 1.88 -7.04 -3.57
CA ASN A 91 1.75 -6.76 -5.00
C ASN A 91 0.33 -7.06 -5.44
N ARG A 92 -0.23 -8.22 -5.06
CA ARG A 92 -1.66 -8.51 -5.30
C ARG A 92 -2.55 -7.42 -4.71
N PHE A 93 -2.32 -7.03 -3.46
CA PHE A 93 -3.08 -5.98 -2.78
C PHE A 93 -2.98 -4.63 -3.53
N LEU A 94 -1.78 -4.19 -3.91
CA LEU A 94 -1.55 -2.95 -4.64
C LEU A 94 -2.20 -2.98 -6.02
N ILE A 95 -2.04 -4.08 -6.78
CA ILE A 95 -2.68 -4.26 -8.09
C ILE A 95 -4.19 -4.25 -7.94
N GLN A 96 -4.73 -4.93 -6.92
CA GLN A 96 -6.16 -4.97 -6.65
C GLN A 96 -6.71 -3.59 -6.30
N ALA A 97 -6.01 -2.80 -5.48
CA ALA A 97 -6.36 -1.42 -5.21
C ALA A 97 -6.35 -0.57 -6.49
N MET A 98 -5.30 -0.69 -7.31
CA MET A 98 -5.17 0.02 -8.58
C MET A 98 -6.34 -0.26 -9.52
N VAL A 99 -6.61 -1.53 -9.85
CA VAL A 99 -7.62 -1.89 -10.86
C VAL A 99 -9.05 -1.60 -10.41
N ASN A 100 -9.30 -1.53 -9.10
CA ASN A 100 -10.58 -1.10 -8.53
C ASN A 100 -10.64 0.41 -8.22
N LYS A 101 -9.59 1.19 -8.53
CA LYS A 101 -9.46 2.62 -8.22
C LYS A 101 -9.63 2.94 -6.72
N ILE A 102 -9.23 2.04 -5.84
CA ILE A 102 -9.22 2.27 -4.39
C ILE A 102 -8.00 3.14 -4.08
N ALA A 103 -8.27 4.35 -3.58
CA ALA A 103 -7.22 5.24 -3.11
C ALA A 103 -6.68 4.75 -1.76
N LEU A 104 -5.36 4.71 -1.64
CA LEU A 104 -4.63 4.32 -0.45
C LEU A 104 -3.85 5.53 0.07
N PRO A 105 -3.79 5.79 1.38
CA PRO A 105 -2.93 6.82 1.94
C PRO A 105 -1.46 6.50 1.67
N LEU A 106 -0.67 7.55 1.36
CA LEU A 106 0.73 7.42 0.95
C LEU A 106 1.58 6.65 1.98
N TRP A 107 1.40 6.91 3.28
CA TRP A 107 2.14 6.21 4.32
C TRP A 107 1.99 4.69 4.23
N MET A 108 0.81 4.18 3.86
CA MET A 108 0.58 2.74 3.79
C MET A 108 1.28 2.12 2.58
N ILE A 109 1.30 2.83 1.44
CA ILE A 109 2.05 2.40 0.26
C ILE A 109 3.54 2.29 0.63
N MET A 110 4.09 3.32 1.30
CA MET A 110 5.49 3.33 1.71
C MET A 110 5.79 2.27 2.78
N ALA A 111 4.87 2.03 3.72
CA ALA A 111 5.01 0.99 4.73
C ALA A 111 5.13 -0.41 4.11
N ILE A 112 4.33 -0.70 3.08
CA ILE A 112 4.40 -1.94 2.30
C ILE A 112 5.76 -2.01 1.58
N CYS A 113 6.14 -0.96 0.85
CA CYS A 113 7.41 -0.92 0.12
C CYS A 113 8.65 -1.08 1.02
N TYR A 114 8.56 -0.64 2.28
CA TYR A 114 9.62 -0.80 3.28
C TYR A 114 9.54 -2.07 4.10
N ALA A 115 8.54 -2.92 3.83
CA ALA A 115 8.23 -4.10 4.63
C ALA A 115 8.02 -3.78 6.12
N ASN A 116 7.56 -2.56 6.44
CA ASN A 116 7.07 -2.21 7.77
C ASN A 116 5.73 -2.93 8.04
N ILE A 117 4.97 -3.17 6.96
CA ILE A 117 3.73 -3.94 6.95
C ILE A 117 3.83 -5.00 5.87
N GLN A 118 3.29 -6.18 6.17
CA GLN A 118 3.08 -7.25 5.20
C GLN A 118 1.59 -7.62 5.21
N ILE A 119 0.96 -7.55 4.05
CA ILE A 119 -0.45 -7.91 3.85
C ILE A 119 -0.51 -9.42 3.69
N GLN A 120 -1.01 -10.14 4.69
CA GLN A 120 -1.03 -11.61 4.67
C GLN A 120 -2.34 -12.22 4.20
N THR A 121 -3.40 -11.41 4.16
CA THR A 121 -4.76 -11.87 3.85
C THR A 121 -5.37 -11.08 2.71
N HIS A 122 -6.49 -11.56 2.18
CA HIS A 122 -7.23 -10.91 1.12
C HIS A 122 -8.08 -9.73 1.65
N VAL A 123 -7.46 -8.80 2.38
CA VAL A 123 -8.15 -7.71 3.12
C VAL A 123 -9.06 -6.89 2.20
N LEU A 124 -8.64 -6.65 0.95
CA LEU A 124 -9.40 -5.87 -0.03
C LEU A 124 -10.56 -6.64 -0.68
N ASP A 125 -10.67 -7.95 -0.49
CA ASP A 125 -11.63 -8.73 -1.26
C ASP A 125 -13.07 -8.31 -1.00
N ASN A 126 -13.42 -8.01 0.25
CA ASN A 126 -14.78 -7.58 0.58
C ASN A 126 -15.17 -6.23 -0.06
N TYR A 127 -14.18 -5.43 -0.48
CA TYR A 127 -14.39 -4.08 -1.01
C TYR A 127 -14.21 -3.98 -2.53
N CYS A 128 -13.87 -5.08 -3.20
CA CYS A 128 -13.51 -5.07 -4.62
C CYS A 128 -14.49 -5.86 -5.47
N LYS A 129 -14.92 -5.27 -6.60
CA LYS A 129 -15.65 -5.97 -7.66
C LYS A 129 -14.70 -6.82 -8.51
N ILE A 130 -13.53 -6.27 -8.80
CA ILE A 130 -12.47 -6.92 -9.58
C ILE A 130 -11.52 -7.63 -8.61
N ARG A 131 -11.31 -8.92 -8.84
CA ARG A 131 -10.35 -9.77 -8.15
C ARG A 131 -9.05 -9.83 -8.93
N VAL A 132 -7.96 -10.04 -8.20
CA VAL A 132 -6.62 -10.18 -8.76
C VAL A 132 -5.97 -11.41 -8.15
N ASP A 133 -5.37 -12.24 -8.99
CA ASP A 133 -4.33 -13.18 -8.58
C ASP A 133 -3.03 -12.77 -9.26
N PHE A 134 -1.94 -12.77 -8.49
CA PHE A 134 -0.61 -12.42 -8.97
C PHE A 134 0.40 -13.44 -8.45
N ASP A 135 1.15 -14.06 -9.35
CA ASP A 135 2.14 -15.06 -9.03
C ASP A 135 3.48 -14.75 -9.71
N PHE A 136 4.56 -14.97 -8.96
CA PHE A 136 5.91 -15.11 -9.47
C PHE A 136 6.28 -16.59 -9.50
N HIS A 137 6.92 -17.01 -10.58
CA HIS A 137 7.46 -18.36 -10.76
C HIS A 137 8.94 -18.25 -11.09
N GLU A 138 9.77 -18.59 -10.10
CA GLU A 138 11.21 -18.70 -10.28
C GLU A 138 11.51 -19.73 -11.39
N GLY A 139 12.34 -19.31 -12.34
CA GLY A 139 12.81 -20.12 -13.43
C GLY A 139 13.71 -21.24 -12.92
N SER A 140 13.55 -22.44 -13.50
CA SER A 140 14.58 -23.48 -13.35
C SER A 140 15.84 -23.06 -14.11
N PRO A 141 17.01 -23.71 -13.93
CA PRO A 141 18.28 -23.30 -14.56
C PRO A 141 18.27 -23.10 -16.10
N ASN A 142 17.25 -23.61 -16.81
CA ASN A 142 17.06 -23.47 -18.26
C ASN A 142 15.76 -22.73 -18.64
N LYS A 143 15.11 -22.07 -17.69
CA LYS A 143 13.88 -21.29 -17.87
C LYS A 143 14.03 -19.94 -17.20
N TRP A 144 13.47 -18.93 -17.81
CA TRP A 144 13.46 -17.57 -17.29
C TRP A 144 12.35 -17.41 -16.23
N ASP A 145 12.56 -16.50 -15.28
CA ASP A 145 11.57 -16.16 -14.24
C ASP A 145 10.30 -15.59 -14.86
N SER A 146 9.15 -16.11 -14.46
CA SER A 146 7.90 -15.77 -15.13
C SER A 146 6.83 -15.29 -14.18
N TYR A 147 6.04 -14.34 -14.66
CA TYR A 147 4.96 -13.72 -13.92
C TYR A 147 3.62 -14.18 -14.47
N ARG A 148 2.63 -14.27 -13.58
CA ARG A 148 1.23 -14.50 -13.92
C ARG A 148 0.38 -13.42 -13.29
N LEU A 149 -0.46 -12.80 -14.11
CA LEU A 149 -1.45 -11.81 -13.66
C LEU A 149 -2.82 -12.26 -14.16
N HIS A 150 -3.73 -12.46 -13.22
CA HIS A 150 -5.11 -12.85 -13.49
C HIS A 150 -6.03 -11.80 -12.86
N ILE A 151 -6.86 -11.15 -13.67
CA ILE A 151 -7.80 -10.11 -13.24
C ILE A 151 -9.19 -10.56 -13.66
N TYR A 152 -10.12 -10.70 -12.71
CA TYR A 152 -11.41 -11.30 -13.00
C TYR A 152 -12.54 -10.71 -12.15
N THR A 153 -13.78 -10.93 -12.58
CA THR A 153 -14.98 -10.54 -11.83
C THR A 153 -15.80 -11.76 -11.43
N LEU A 154 -16.43 -11.71 -10.26
CA LEU A 154 -17.26 -12.80 -9.74
C LEU A 154 -18.74 -12.46 -9.92
N LYS A 155 -19.51 -13.34 -10.58
CA LYS A 155 -20.92 -13.11 -11.00
C LYS A 155 -21.91 -12.77 -9.87
N LYS A 156 -21.60 -13.06 -8.59
CA LYS A 156 -22.49 -12.85 -7.44
C LYS A 156 -21.79 -12.16 -6.26
N ASN A 157 -20.76 -11.36 -6.51
CA ASN A 157 -20.06 -10.68 -5.44
C ASN A 157 -20.80 -9.40 -5.00
N LYS A 158 -21.15 -9.31 -3.71
CA LYS A 158 -21.64 -8.06 -3.11
C LYS A 158 -20.44 -7.33 -2.50
N VAL A 159 -20.13 -6.16 -3.06
CA VAL A 159 -19.10 -5.27 -2.52
C VAL A 159 -19.66 -4.59 -1.27
N LYS A 160 -18.89 -4.62 -0.18
CA LYS A 160 -19.17 -3.86 1.03
C LYS A 160 -18.65 -2.43 0.90
N ASP A 161 -19.28 -1.50 1.63
CA ASP A 161 -18.74 -0.17 1.81
C ASP A 161 -17.40 -0.23 2.55
N PHE A 162 -16.48 0.64 2.18
CA PHE A 162 -15.13 0.64 2.74
C PHE A 162 -15.15 1.17 4.19
N ASN A 163 -14.69 0.35 5.14
CA ASN A 163 -14.56 0.74 6.54
C ASN A 163 -13.08 0.87 6.92
N TRP A 164 -12.61 2.10 7.10
CA TRP A 164 -11.21 2.40 7.43
C TRP A 164 -10.75 1.77 8.74
N ARG A 165 -11.60 1.72 9.76
CA ARG A 165 -11.22 1.15 11.06
C ARG A 165 -11.01 -0.35 10.95
N GLU A 166 -11.98 -1.07 10.39
CA GLU A 166 -11.88 -2.53 10.17
C GLU A 166 -10.68 -2.88 9.29
N PHE A 167 -10.43 -2.05 8.27
CA PHE A 167 -9.30 -2.21 7.37
C PHE A 167 -7.95 -2.03 8.09
N LEU A 168 -7.77 -0.95 8.86
CA LEU A 168 -6.54 -0.71 9.63
C LEU A 168 -6.33 -1.78 10.69
N ASP A 169 -7.40 -2.18 11.40
CA ASP A 169 -7.36 -3.30 12.35
C ASP A 169 -6.84 -4.57 11.69
N SER A 170 -7.37 -4.91 10.50
CA SER A 170 -6.96 -6.10 9.75
C SER A 170 -5.50 -6.03 9.32
N ILE A 171 -5.01 -4.86 8.90
CA ILE A 171 -3.63 -4.69 8.44
C ILE A 171 -2.65 -4.77 9.61
N VAL A 172 -2.92 -4.00 10.66
CA VAL A 172 -2.02 -3.86 11.80
C VAL A 172 -1.91 -5.17 12.58
N LYS A 173 -3.03 -5.86 12.82
CA LYS A 173 -3.06 -7.13 13.57
C LYS A 173 -2.53 -8.34 12.78
N SER A 174 -2.49 -8.27 11.44
CA SER A 174 -1.96 -9.37 10.61
C SER A 174 -0.51 -9.18 10.15
N SER A 175 0.12 -8.05 10.49
CA SER A 175 1.50 -7.77 10.10
C SER A 175 2.50 -8.58 10.95
N ILE A 176 3.23 -9.53 10.32
CA ILE A 176 4.30 -10.30 10.97
C ILE A 176 5.59 -9.46 11.05
N THR A 177 6.28 -9.61 12.18
CA THR A 177 7.37 -8.77 12.70
C THR A 177 8.76 -9.09 12.13
N GLU A 178 8.96 -9.08 10.80
CA GLU A 178 10.31 -8.93 10.23
C GLU A 178 10.56 -7.47 9.86
N ARG A 179 10.61 -6.60 10.90
CA ARG A 179 10.57 -5.15 10.70
C ARG A 179 11.96 -4.54 10.69
N SER A 180 12.24 -3.75 9.66
CA SER A 180 13.39 -2.84 9.67
C SER A 180 13.04 -1.57 10.44
N HIS A 181 13.57 -1.44 11.66
CA HIS A 181 13.41 -0.20 12.44
C HIS A 181 13.92 1.05 11.69
N ALA A 182 14.87 0.88 10.77
CA ALA A 182 15.51 1.99 10.06
C ALA A 182 14.52 2.85 9.27
N LYS A 183 13.37 2.33 8.84
CA LYS A 183 12.39 3.06 8.03
C LYS A 183 11.05 3.28 8.73
N SER A 184 11.00 3.01 10.02
CA SER A 184 9.80 3.20 10.86
C SER A 184 9.88 4.53 11.62
N ILE A 185 8.72 5.07 12.03
CA ILE A 185 8.62 6.25 12.89
C ILE A 185 9.35 6.04 14.23
N LEU A 186 9.51 4.79 14.66
CA LEU A 186 10.37 4.35 15.76
C LEU A 186 11.60 3.61 15.23
N GLU A 187 12.77 4.22 15.43
CA GLU A 187 14.05 3.73 14.91
C GLU A 187 14.69 2.62 15.75
N THR A 188 14.10 2.31 16.91
CA THR A 188 14.57 1.25 17.81
C THR A 188 13.38 0.57 18.47
N SER A 189 13.59 -0.65 18.99
CA SER A 189 12.56 -1.40 19.71
C SER A 189 12.27 -0.84 21.11
N LEU A 190 13.25 -0.19 21.74
CA LEU A 190 13.15 0.39 23.07
C LEU A 190 12.67 1.84 23.01
N VAL A 191 11.38 2.05 23.29
CA VAL A 191 10.76 3.38 23.32
C VAL A 191 11.23 4.15 24.55
N LYS A 192 11.79 5.34 24.35
CA LYS A 192 12.16 6.26 25.44
C LYS A 192 11.06 7.31 25.61
N LYS A 193 11.05 7.97 26.78
CA LYS A 193 10.13 9.10 27.04
C LYS A 193 10.23 10.21 25.98
N ALA A 194 11.42 10.46 25.45
CA ALA A 194 11.63 11.43 24.36
C ALA A 194 10.93 11.01 23.06
N ASP A 195 10.87 9.72 22.75
CA ASP A 195 10.16 9.20 21.58
C ASP A 195 8.65 9.41 21.71
N ILE A 196 8.10 9.19 22.91
CA ILE A 196 6.68 9.40 23.19
C ILE A 196 6.30 10.88 23.00
N ILE A 197 7.10 11.81 23.54
CA ILE A 197 6.88 13.25 23.39
C ILE A 197 6.93 13.64 21.90
N ARG A 198 7.93 13.15 21.15
CA ARG A 198 8.05 13.40 19.72
C ARG A 198 6.85 12.87 18.94
N MET A 199 6.38 11.66 19.27
CA MET A 199 5.21 11.07 18.63
C MET A 199 3.92 11.84 18.90
N TYR A 200 3.72 12.26 20.14
CA TYR A 200 2.60 13.10 20.54
C TYR A 200 2.57 14.39 19.70
N GLN A 201 3.71 15.08 19.56
CA GLN A 201 3.84 16.26 18.72
C GLN A 201 3.54 15.98 17.24
N ILE A 202 4.07 14.88 16.69
CA ILE A 202 3.80 14.49 15.30
C ILE A 202 2.30 14.24 15.07
N PHE A 203 1.63 13.55 16.00
CA PHE A 203 0.20 13.29 15.87
C PHE A 203 -0.65 14.55 16.07
N GLU A 204 -0.25 15.47 16.96
CA GLU A 204 -0.87 16.81 17.05
C GLU A 204 -0.77 17.55 15.72
N TYR A 205 0.42 17.60 15.12
CA TYR A 205 0.58 18.25 13.82
C TYR A 205 -0.23 17.58 12.71
N LEU A 206 -0.32 16.24 12.67
CA LEU A 206 -1.17 15.54 11.72
C LEU A 206 -2.64 15.91 11.90
N MET A 207 -3.12 16.01 13.15
CA MET A 207 -4.48 16.47 13.44
C MET A 207 -4.68 17.91 12.96
N GLU A 208 -3.77 18.83 13.24
CA GLU A 208 -3.90 20.23 12.80
C GLU A 208 -3.92 20.37 11.28
N GLN A 209 -2.98 19.72 10.58
CA GLN A 209 -2.86 19.73 9.12
C GLN A 209 -4.09 19.15 8.43
N SER A 210 -4.69 18.12 9.00
CA SER A 210 -5.89 17.47 8.49
C SER A 210 -7.20 18.13 8.93
N HIS A 211 -7.16 19.30 9.58
CA HIS A 211 -8.33 19.93 10.19
C HIS A 211 -9.10 19.00 11.15
N PHE A 212 -8.35 18.27 11.96
CA PHE A 212 -8.80 17.28 12.94
C PHE A 212 -9.46 16.04 12.34
N GLU A 213 -9.13 15.69 11.09
CA GLU A 213 -9.66 14.51 10.39
C GLU A 213 -8.65 13.40 10.12
N SER A 214 -7.43 13.50 10.67
CA SER A 214 -6.38 12.50 10.49
C SER A 214 -6.81 11.12 10.95
N LYS A 215 -6.75 10.14 10.04
CA LYS A 215 -7.12 8.75 10.31
C LYS A 215 -5.99 8.06 11.09
N VAL A 216 -4.75 8.36 10.73
CA VAL A 216 -3.54 7.87 11.40
C VAL A 216 -3.52 8.38 12.83
N ALA A 217 -3.62 9.69 13.06
CA ALA A 217 -3.56 10.21 14.41
C ALA A 217 -4.71 9.65 15.27
N LYS A 218 -5.97 9.70 14.80
CA LYS A 218 -7.12 9.14 15.54
C LYS A 218 -6.96 7.66 15.88
N TYR A 219 -6.39 6.85 14.98
CA TYR A 219 -6.23 5.41 15.18
C TYR A 219 -5.01 5.07 16.06
N PHE A 220 -3.87 5.72 15.83
CA PHE A 220 -2.61 5.35 16.46
C PHE A 220 -2.40 6.00 17.84
N TRP A 221 -3.10 7.11 18.14
CA TRP A 221 -3.00 7.77 19.44
C TRP A 221 -3.40 6.86 20.60
N GLN A 222 -4.42 6.01 20.42
CA GLN A 222 -4.88 5.11 21.47
C GLN A 222 -3.75 4.18 21.98
N TYR A 223 -2.83 3.79 21.09
CA TYR A 223 -1.69 2.94 21.45
C TYR A 223 -0.57 3.73 22.14
N LEU A 224 -0.55 5.06 22.04
CA LEU A 224 0.44 5.89 22.73
C LEU A 224 0.17 5.91 24.23
N ASP A 225 -1.11 5.94 24.61
CA ASP A 225 -1.57 5.86 26.00
C ASP A 225 -1.28 4.48 26.61
N GLU A 226 -1.39 3.41 25.83
CA GLU A 226 -1.04 2.04 26.25
C GLU A 226 0.48 1.89 26.52
N VAL A 227 1.33 2.49 25.68
CA VAL A 227 2.80 2.46 25.89
C VAL A 227 3.21 3.18 27.18
N LEU A 228 2.48 4.22 27.58
CA LEU A 228 2.73 4.95 28.83
C LEU A 228 2.37 4.15 30.09
N THR A 229 1.51 3.14 29.97
CA THR A 229 0.96 2.38 31.11
C THR A 229 1.67 1.04 31.33
N ASP A 230 1.97 0.28 30.27
CA ASP A 230 2.41 -1.13 30.38
C ASP A 230 3.90 -1.40 30.07
N ASN A 231 4.71 -0.39 29.75
CA ASN A 231 6.17 -0.54 29.46
C ASN A 231 6.53 -1.61 28.38
N CYS A 232 5.57 -2.02 27.53
CA CYS A 232 5.72 -2.97 26.40
C CYS A 232 4.43 -2.88 25.54
N ILE A 233 4.36 -2.89 24.20
CA ILE A 233 5.26 -3.19 23.08
C ILE A 233 4.99 -2.14 21.97
N SER A 234 6.05 -1.61 21.37
CA SER A 234 6.08 -0.51 20.38
C SER A 234 5.70 -0.90 18.94
N ASP A 235 5.25 -2.13 18.76
CA ASP A 235 5.11 -2.78 17.46
C ASP A 235 4.08 -2.10 16.56
N TYR A 236 3.04 -1.50 17.13
CA TYR A 236 2.05 -0.76 16.35
C TYR A 236 2.70 0.37 15.54
N PHE A 237 3.63 1.09 16.16
CA PHE A 237 4.28 2.23 15.54
C PHE A 237 5.36 1.82 14.56
N LEU A 238 5.89 0.60 14.64
CA LEU A 238 6.82 0.08 13.63
C LEU A 238 6.18 -0.09 12.25
N THR A 239 4.85 -0.05 12.17
CA THR A 239 4.12 -0.08 10.89
C THR A 239 4.16 1.25 10.14
N LEU A 240 4.35 2.36 10.86
CA LEU A 240 4.31 3.72 10.31
C LEU A 240 5.69 4.09 9.72
N PRO A 241 5.78 4.56 8.47
CA PRO A 241 6.99 5.19 7.96
C PRO A 241 7.34 6.46 8.74
N ARG A 242 8.60 6.90 8.66
CA ARG A 242 9.03 8.17 9.28
C ARG A 242 8.29 9.36 8.68
N ILE A 243 8.06 10.37 9.52
CA ILE A 243 7.36 11.61 9.20
C ILE A 243 8.32 12.77 9.37
N ASP A 244 8.37 13.68 8.39
CA ASP A 244 8.98 15.01 8.53
C ASP A 244 7.87 16.00 8.91
N PRO A 245 7.87 16.55 10.14
CA PRO A 245 6.90 17.54 10.56
C PRO A 245 7.25 18.98 10.13
N ASN A 246 8.35 19.21 9.40
CA ASN A 246 8.87 20.56 9.06
C ASN A 246 8.63 20.98 7.62
#